data_AF-A0A960DQY8-F1
#
_entry.id   AF-A0A960DQY8-F1
#
_cell.length_a   1.000
_cell.length_b   1.000
_cell.length_c   1.000
_cell.angle_alpha   90.00
_cell.angle_beta   90.00
_cell.angle_gamma   90.00
#
_symmetry.space_group_name_H-M   'P 1'
#
loop_
_entity.id
_entity.type
_entity.pdbx_description
1 polymer ?
#
loop_
_entity_poly.entity_id
_entity_poly.type
_entity_poly.pdbx_seq_one_letter_code
_entity_poly.pdbx_strand_id
1 'polypeptide(L)'
;MSIKGAPGEVADDWVEATTAALAEELGADAAAALMAVVRPVIPAGYDELNWPNGAVVDLPVVHRLATADGDGCARVGTAMMHFEEADGANWRFRVYHCGAALAIADLLPLLDHLGFKAIDERSSRFVFPEREVWIHDVGVEVPDGVALDDASRAEVQRAFVAQFEGTVEVDGLNRLVLLAGLTARQVEILRAYTRYLRQIGFPFSQQYIESTITRHPAIARMVVELFTARLDPSLGRDADHDGDVAGRDERCAERRDAIVAALEDVPSLDDDRTLRAFLALVEATVRTNAFRPGPNAGHREVLAFKFDTAKVPDLPLPRPMFEIWVCSP
;
A
#
# COMPACT_ATOMS: atom_id res chain seq x y z
N MET A 1 -16.34 -1.92 21.98
CA MET A 1 -17.55 -1.84 22.83
C MET A 1 -18.75 -1.82 21.90
N SER A 2 -19.62 -2.82 21.92
CA SER A 2 -20.77 -2.90 21.00
C SER A 2 -21.93 -2.09 21.60
N ILE A 3 -22.24 -0.95 21.00
CA ILE A 3 -23.34 -0.07 21.42
C ILE A 3 -24.66 -0.72 21.00
N LYS A 4 -25.59 -0.88 21.95
CA LYS A 4 -26.89 -1.56 21.79
C LYS A 4 -28.07 -0.57 21.70
N GLY A 5 -27.95 0.51 20.92
CA GLY A 5 -29.13 1.31 20.57
C GLY A 5 -29.77 0.81 19.28
N ALA A 6 -31.05 1.12 19.06
CA ALA A 6 -31.73 0.74 17.82
C ALA A 6 -31.18 1.58 16.65
N PRO A 7 -30.92 0.99 15.47
CA PRO A 7 -30.51 1.76 14.31
C PRO A 7 -31.56 2.85 13.98
N GLY A 8 -31.10 4.04 13.61
CA GLY A 8 -31.94 5.20 13.27
C GLY A 8 -32.17 6.21 14.41
N GLU A 9 -31.71 5.96 15.63
CA GLU A 9 -31.74 6.92 16.74
C GLU A 9 -30.49 7.83 16.71
N VAL A 10 -30.35 8.65 15.67
CA VAL A 10 -29.32 9.71 15.58
C VAL A 10 -29.92 11.09 15.80
N ALA A 11 -29.16 12.00 16.39
CA ALA A 11 -29.61 13.35 16.72
C ALA A 11 -29.97 14.16 15.46
N ASP A 12 -31.11 14.87 15.49
CA ASP A 12 -31.62 15.60 14.31
C ASP A 12 -30.69 16.74 13.86
N ASP A 13 -30.01 17.39 14.81
CA ASP A 13 -29.01 18.43 14.55
C ASP A 13 -27.77 17.86 13.84
N TRP A 14 -27.33 16.66 14.24
CA TRP A 14 -26.26 15.94 13.55
C TRP A 14 -26.66 15.55 12.13
N VAL A 15 -27.91 15.10 11.92
CA VAL A 15 -28.43 14.77 10.59
C VAL A 15 -28.46 16.01 9.69
N GLU A 16 -28.94 17.14 10.20
CA GLU A 16 -28.96 18.41 9.46
C GLU A 16 -27.55 18.85 9.07
N ALA A 17 -26.61 18.87 10.03
CA ALA A 17 -25.23 19.27 9.79
C ALA A 17 -24.51 18.33 8.80
N THR A 18 -24.70 17.01 8.94
CA THR A 18 -24.10 16.01 8.02
C THR A 18 -24.69 16.12 6.62
N THR A 19 -26.00 16.38 6.50
CA THR A 19 -26.64 16.59 5.19
C THR A 19 -26.12 17.85 4.50
N ALA A 20 -25.93 18.94 5.26
CA ALA A 20 -25.34 20.18 4.73
C ALA A 20 -23.90 19.96 4.27
N ALA A 21 -23.06 19.30 5.07
CA ALA A 21 -21.68 19.01 4.71
C ALA A 21 -21.58 18.06 3.49
N LEU A 22 -22.45 17.04 3.39
CA LEU A 22 -22.55 16.20 2.20
C LEU A 22 -22.97 17.00 0.97
N ALA A 23 -23.82 18.01 1.13
CA ALA A 23 -24.29 18.86 0.02
C ALA A 23 -23.18 19.76 -0.54
N GLU A 24 -22.19 20.14 0.27
CA GLU A 24 -21.01 20.89 -0.20
C GLU A 24 -20.13 20.04 -1.13
N GLU A 25 -19.97 18.75 -0.82
CA GLU A 25 -19.12 17.81 -1.60
C GLU A 25 -19.83 17.18 -2.80
N LEU A 26 -21.10 16.80 -2.64
CA LEU A 26 -21.86 15.99 -3.62
C LEU A 26 -22.97 16.77 -4.34
N GLY A 27 -23.34 17.95 -3.83
CA GLY A 27 -24.53 18.70 -4.23
C GLY A 27 -25.78 18.31 -3.42
N ALA A 28 -26.70 19.27 -3.27
CA ALA A 28 -27.87 19.14 -2.37
C ALA A 28 -28.79 17.96 -2.70
N ASP A 29 -29.11 17.74 -3.98
CA ASP A 29 -30.00 16.65 -4.39
C ASP A 29 -29.39 15.26 -4.12
N ALA A 30 -28.09 15.10 -4.41
CA ALA A 30 -27.37 13.85 -4.18
C ALA A 30 -27.20 13.57 -2.68
N ALA A 31 -26.89 14.59 -1.88
CA ALA A 31 -26.81 14.49 -0.43
C ALA A 31 -28.16 14.08 0.19
N ALA A 32 -29.26 14.71 -0.23
CA ALA A 32 -30.60 14.38 0.25
C ALA A 32 -31.00 12.93 -0.13
N ALA A 33 -30.70 12.51 -1.36
CA ALA A 33 -30.95 11.14 -1.82
C ALA A 33 -30.14 10.11 -1.03
N LEU A 34 -28.85 10.39 -0.79
CA LEU A 34 -27.98 9.54 0.03
C LEU A 34 -28.54 9.41 1.46
N MET A 35 -28.83 10.54 2.10
CA MET A 35 -29.34 10.58 3.49
C MET A 35 -30.70 9.89 3.65
N ALA A 36 -31.57 9.96 2.64
CA ALA A 36 -32.83 9.22 2.65
C ALA A 36 -32.63 7.69 2.74
N VAL A 37 -31.53 7.19 2.15
CA VAL A 37 -31.18 5.76 2.16
C VAL A 37 -30.40 5.37 3.41
N VAL A 38 -29.40 6.16 3.81
CA VAL A 38 -28.50 5.77 4.91
C VAL A 38 -29.05 6.08 6.28
N ARG A 39 -29.81 7.16 6.48
CA ARG A 39 -30.33 7.59 7.80
C ARG A 39 -31.04 6.46 8.57
N PRO A 40 -31.96 5.67 7.96
CA PRO A 40 -32.66 4.59 8.67
C PRO A 40 -31.75 3.45 9.14
N VAL A 41 -30.54 3.33 8.57
CA VAL A 41 -29.62 2.21 8.82
C VAL A 41 -28.38 2.61 9.63
N ILE A 42 -28.25 3.90 10.01
CA ILE A 42 -27.15 4.37 10.86
C ILE A 42 -27.26 3.71 12.24
N PRO A 43 -26.21 3.02 12.73
CA PRO A 43 -26.25 2.41 14.06
C PRO A 43 -26.24 3.47 15.16
N ALA A 44 -26.90 3.16 16.27
CA ALA A 44 -26.89 4.05 17.43
C ALA A 44 -25.47 4.29 17.97
N GLY A 45 -25.21 5.54 18.39
CA GLY A 45 -23.89 5.98 18.86
C GLY A 45 -22.88 6.23 17.75
N TYR A 46 -23.26 6.09 16.48
CA TYR A 46 -22.39 6.48 15.36
C TYR A 46 -22.16 8.01 15.34
N ASP A 47 -23.20 8.79 15.58
CA ASP A 47 -23.18 10.26 15.66
C ASP A 47 -22.39 10.79 16.87
N GLU A 48 -22.34 10.04 17.97
CA GLU A 48 -21.51 10.38 19.15
C GLU A 48 -20.00 10.28 18.86
N LEU A 49 -19.62 9.41 17.93
CA LEU A 49 -18.21 9.09 17.63
C LEU A 49 -17.73 9.66 16.30
N ASN A 50 -18.64 10.06 15.42
CA ASN A 50 -18.35 10.51 14.07
C ASN A 50 -19.07 11.84 13.82
N TRP A 51 -18.31 12.92 13.93
CA TRP A 51 -18.77 14.25 13.57
C TRP A 51 -19.05 14.35 12.06
N PRO A 52 -19.81 15.37 11.60
CA PRO A 52 -20.18 15.53 10.20
C PRO A 52 -19.02 15.39 9.20
N ASN A 53 -17.83 15.89 9.54
CA ASN A 53 -16.63 15.76 8.71
C ASN A 53 -16.19 14.30 8.47
N GLY A 54 -16.29 13.42 9.47
CA GLY A 54 -16.01 11.99 9.31
C GLY A 54 -17.15 11.26 8.59
N ALA A 55 -18.39 11.61 8.91
CA ALA A 55 -19.58 11.02 8.30
C ALA A 55 -19.69 11.29 6.79
N VAL A 56 -19.23 12.47 6.34
CA VAL A 56 -19.15 12.82 4.91
C VAL A 56 -18.21 11.88 4.14
N VAL A 57 -17.18 11.33 4.78
CA VAL A 57 -16.29 10.33 4.19
C VAL A 57 -16.93 8.93 4.22
N ASP A 58 -17.49 8.56 5.37
CA ASP A 58 -18.00 7.21 5.62
C ASP A 58 -19.27 6.88 4.81
N LEU A 59 -20.30 7.74 4.88
CA LEU A 59 -21.64 7.43 4.39
C LEU A 59 -21.69 7.18 2.87
N PRO A 60 -20.97 7.93 2.01
CA PRO A 60 -20.90 7.62 0.58
C PRO A 60 -20.25 6.26 0.29
N VAL A 61 -19.24 5.86 1.07
CA VAL A 61 -18.57 4.55 0.90
C VAL A 61 -19.50 3.43 1.37
N VAL A 62 -20.16 3.60 2.51
CA VAL A 62 -21.15 2.65 3.03
C VAL A 62 -22.28 2.43 2.02
N HIS A 63 -22.86 3.51 1.50
CA HIS A 63 -23.92 3.42 0.50
C HIS A 63 -23.44 2.72 -0.77
N ARG A 64 -22.26 3.09 -1.29
CA ARG A 64 -21.69 2.47 -2.50
C ARG A 64 -21.51 0.96 -2.33
N LEU A 65 -20.93 0.51 -1.21
CA LEU A 65 -20.78 -0.92 -0.92
C LEU A 65 -22.14 -1.61 -0.73
N ALA A 66 -23.08 -0.91 -0.10
CA ALA A 66 -24.44 -1.35 0.13
C ALA A 66 -25.34 -1.35 -1.11
N THR A 67 -24.91 -0.81 -2.25
CA THR A 67 -25.68 -0.80 -3.51
C THR A 67 -24.88 -1.34 -4.70
N ALA A 68 -23.64 -1.76 -4.50
CA ALA A 68 -22.82 -2.34 -5.56
C ALA A 68 -23.40 -3.69 -6.02
N ASP A 69 -23.71 -3.83 -7.31
CA ASP A 69 -24.31 -5.03 -7.87
C ASP A 69 -23.29 -5.83 -8.70
N GLY A 70 -23.17 -7.14 -8.42
CA GLY A 70 -22.35 -8.10 -9.18
C GLY A 70 -21.16 -8.70 -8.41
N ASP A 71 -20.70 -9.87 -8.86
CA ASP A 71 -19.58 -10.63 -8.26
C ASP A 71 -18.20 -9.92 -8.35
N GLY A 72 -18.09 -8.86 -9.16
CA GLY A 72 -16.86 -8.08 -9.36
C GLY A 72 -16.79 -6.77 -8.57
N CYS A 73 -17.77 -6.47 -7.72
CA CYS A 73 -17.74 -5.26 -6.91
C CYS A 73 -16.80 -5.41 -5.71
N ALA A 74 -15.98 -4.39 -5.46
CA ALA A 74 -15.10 -4.33 -4.29
C ALA A 74 -15.96 -4.51 -3.02
N ARG A 75 -15.68 -5.57 -2.25
CA ARG A 75 -16.34 -5.83 -0.96
C ARG A 75 -15.70 -5.07 0.19
N VAL A 76 -14.54 -4.46 -0.07
CA VAL A 76 -13.77 -3.68 0.88
C VAL A 76 -13.53 -2.27 0.35
N GLY A 77 -13.59 -1.30 1.25
CA GLY A 77 -13.13 0.07 1.02
C GLY A 77 -12.22 0.49 2.16
N THR A 78 -11.46 1.56 1.96
CA THR A 78 -10.63 2.16 3.01
C THR A 78 -10.70 3.67 3.00
N ALA A 79 -10.48 4.29 4.16
CA ALA A 79 -10.25 5.72 4.29
C ALA A 79 -9.22 5.96 5.41
N MET A 80 -8.56 7.11 5.37
CA MET A 80 -7.60 7.54 6.38
C MET A 80 -7.93 8.97 6.75
N MET A 81 -8.10 9.20 8.04
CA MET A 81 -8.44 10.50 8.59
C MET A 81 -7.42 10.90 9.64
N HIS A 82 -7.12 12.19 9.68
CA HIS A 82 -6.33 12.82 10.71
C HIS A 82 -7.21 13.87 11.39
N PHE A 83 -7.38 13.76 12.70
CA PHE A 83 -8.10 14.76 13.47
C PHE A 83 -7.10 15.86 13.85
N GLU A 84 -7.45 17.13 13.64
CA GLU A 84 -6.54 18.26 13.95
C GLU A 84 -6.13 18.32 15.43
N GLU A 85 -6.96 17.75 16.31
CA GLU A 85 -6.71 17.67 17.76
C GLU A 85 -5.82 16.48 18.16
N ALA A 86 -5.51 15.57 17.23
CA ALA A 86 -4.64 14.43 17.49
C ALA A 86 -3.17 14.86 17.38
N ASP A 87 -2.31 14.30 18.24
CA ASP A 87 -0.86 14.37 18.05
C ASP A 87 -0.54 13.90 16.62
N GLY A 88 0.33 14.61 15.89
CA GLY A 88 0.51 14.46 14.43
C GLY A 88 0.89 13.04 13.92
N ALA A 89 1.18 12.10 14.81
CA ALA A 89 1.45 10.70 14.52
C ALA A 89 0.19 9.80 14.57
N ASN A 90 -0.93 10.26 15.13
CA ASN A 90 -2.13 9.47 15.35
C ASN A 90 -3.16 9.67 14.23
N TRP A 91 -3.46 8.59 13.53
CA TRP A 91 -4.41 8.55 12.42
C TRP A 91 -5.54 7.58 12.74
N ARG A 92 -6.65 7.72 12.02
CA ARG A 92 -7.73 6.74 12.02
C ARG A 92 -7.85 6.11 10.64
N PHE A 93 -7.64 4.79 10.59
CA PHE A 93 -7.75 3.97 9.40
C PHE A 93 -9.11 3.28 9.40
N ARG A 94 -9.97 3.65 8.47
CA ARG A 94 -11.29 3.04 8.26
C ARG A 94 -11.17 1.88 7.29
N VAL A 95 -11.73 0.74 7.67
CA VAL A 95 -11.96 -0.40 6.79
C VAL A 95 -13.46 -0.61 6.69
N TYR A 96 -13.99 -0.43 5.49
CA TYR A 96 -15.39 -0.67 5.18
C TYR A 96 -15.49 -2.07 4.58
N HIS A 97 -16.38 -2.92 5.08
CA HIS A 97 -16.54 -4.27 4.59
C HIS A 97 -18.01 -4.63 4.40
N CYS A 98 -18.38 -5.09 3.21
CA CYS A 98 -19.72 -5.58 2.90
C CYS A 98 -19.81 -7.08 3.21
N GLY A 99 -20.74 -7.47 4.08
CA GLY A 99 -20.94 -8.85 4.53
C GLY A 99 -20.76 -9.00 6.03
N ALA A 100 -20.07 -10.06 6.44
CA ALA A 100 -19.81 -10.33 7.86
C ALA A 100 -18.79 -9.33 8.46
N ALA A 101 -18.87 -9.14 9.78
CA ALA A 101 -17.84 -8.38 10.50
C ALA A 101 -16.47 -9.02 10.32
N LEU A 102 -15.44 -8.20 10.17
CA LEU A 102 -14.06 -8.67 10.19
C LEU A 102 -13.64 -8.95 11.64
N ALA A 103 -12.98 -10.08 11.86
CA ALA A 103 -12.38 -10.34 13.15
C ALA A 103 -11.14 -9.44 13.32
N ILE A 104 -10.97 -8.88 14.52
CA ILE A 104 -9.79 -8.08 14.87
C ILE A 104 -8.49 -8.86 14.62
N ALA A 105 -8.50 -10.17 14.88
CA ALA A 105 -7.37 -11.06 14.65
C ALA A 105 -6.96 -11.18 13.17
N ASP A 106 -7.89 -10.92 12.24
CA ASP A 106 -7.61 -10.94 10.80
C ASP A 106 -7.21 -9.54 10.30
N LEU A 107 -7.78 -8.49 10.90
CA LEU A 107 -7.58 -7.10 10.49
C LEU A 107 -6.23 -6.52 10.96
N LEU A 108 -5.89 -6.68 12.25
CA LEU A 108 -4.71 -6.02 12.82
C LEU A 108 -3.38 -6.45 12.20
N PRO A 109 -3.16 -7.73 11.83
CA PRO A 109 -1.93 -8.12 11.15
C PRO A 109 -1.70 -7.37 9.84
N LEU A 110 -2.75 -7.08 9.07
CA LEU A 110 -2.63 -6.36 7.79
C LEU A 110 -2.12 -4.92 7.99
N LEU A 111 -2.53 -4.27 9.08
CA LEU A 111 -2.05 -2.94 9.46
C LEU A 111 -0.60 -2.99 9.97
N ASP A 112 -0.25 -4.00 10.78
CA ASP A 112 1.13 -4.19 11.26
C ASP A 112 2.12 -4.45 10.12
N HIS A 113 1.71 -5.24 9.12
CA HIS A 113 2.51 -5.50 7.93
C HIS A 113 2.73 -4.25 7.06
N LEU A 114 1.83 -3.25 7.12
CA LEU A 114 2.04 -1.93 6.52
C LEU A 114 2.89 -1.00 7.37
N GLY A 115 3.19 -1.38 8.61
CA GLY A 115 4.06 -0.61 9.52
C GLY A 115 3.30 0.28 10.49
N PHE A 116 1.98 0.15 10.56
CA PHE A 116 1.18 0.83 11.58
C PHE A 116 1.21 0.08 12.90
N LYS A 117 1.17 0.83 13.99
CA LYS A 117 0.86 0.27 15.31
C LYS A 117 -0.59 0.58 15.65
N ALA A 118 -1.43 -0.44 15.67
CA ALA A 118 -2.82 -0.30 16.05
C ALA A 118 -2.97 -0.04 17.56
N ILE A 119 -3.77 0.96 17.92
CA ILE A 119 -3.96 1.45 19.28
C ILE A 119 -5.31 0.96 19.83
N ASP A 120 -6.39 1.24 19.12
CA ASP A 120 -7.75 0.85 19.47
C ASP A 120 -8.58 0.56 18.21
N GLU A 121 -9.73 -0.11 18.38
CA GLU A 121 -10.69 -0.37 17.32
C GLU A 121 -12.10 -0.07 17.80
N ARG A 122 -12.91 0.48 16.90
CA ARG A 122 -14.34 0.68 17.07
C ARG A 122 -15.04 0.19 15.81
N SER A 123 -16.12 -0.55 15.97
CA SER A 123 -16.91 -1.05 14.83
C SER A 123 -18.33 -0.49 14.84
N SER A 124 -18.82 -0.15 13.66
CA SER A 124 -20.19 0.30 13.41
C SER A 124 -20.83 -0.57 12.34
N ARG A 125 -22.04 -1.06 12.60
CA ARG A 125 -22.78 -1.96 11.70
C ARG A 125 -23.99 -1.27 11.07
N PHE A 126 -23.99 -1.16 9.76
CA PHE A 126 -25.09 -0.62 8.96
C PHE A 126 -25.87 -1.78 8.35
N VAL A 127 -27.17 -1.86 8.63
CA VAL A 127 -28.03 -2.99 8.22
C VAL A 127 -28.98 -2.54 7.12
N PHE A 128 -28.71 -2.92 5.87
CA PHE A 128 -29.58 -2.72 4.72
C PHE A 128 -30.50 -3.94 4.51
N PRO A 129 -31.58 -3.83 3.71
CA PRO A 129 -32.52 -4.94 3.53
C PRO A 129 -31.90 -6.27 3.05
N GLU A 130 -30.86 -6.21 2.21
CA GLU A 130 -30.25 -7.40 1.59
C GLU A 130 -28.79 -7.64 2.02
N ARG A 131 -28.19 -6.70 2.74
CA ARG A 131 -26.75 -6.72 3.07
C ARG A 131 -26.43 -5.91 4.30
N GLU A 132 -25.30 -6.22 4.93
CA GLU A 132 -24.73 -5.44 6.02
C GLU A 132 -23.40 -4.84 5.58
N VAL A 133 -23.13 -3.62 6.02
CA VAL A 133 -21.82 -2.97 5.85
C VAL A 133 -21.26 -2.63 7.21
N TRP A 134 -20.02 -3.04 7.44
CA TRP A 134 -19.28 -2.78 8.65
C TRP A 134 -18.24 -1.69 8.40
N ILE A 135 -18.14 -0.75 9.33
CA ILE A 135 -16.99 0.17 9.42
C ILE A 135 -16.16 -0.29 10.60
N HIS A 136 -14.90 -0.62 10.36
CA HIS A 136 -13.89 -0.81 11.39
C HIS A 136 -13.00 0.43 11.41
N ASP A 137 -13.12 1.21 12.49
CA ASP A 137 -12.36 2.41 12.74
C ASP A 137 -11.18 2.11 13.66
N VAL A 138 -9.99 1.96 13.09
CA VAL A 138 -8.78 1.58 13.81
C VAL A 138 -7.91 2.82 14.04
N GLY A 139 -7.59 3.09 15.30
CA GLY A 139 -6.62 4.12 15.66
C GLY A 139 -5.23 3.57 15.38
N VAL A 140 -4.45 4.25 14.56
CA VAL A 140 -3.11 3.80 14.15
C VAL A 140 -2.08 4.89 14.43
N GLU A 141 -0.94 4.47 14.97
CA GLU A 141 0.25 5.29 15.14
C GLU A 141 1.13 5.11 13.89
N VAL A 142 1.49 6.23 13.27
CA VAL A 142 2.47 6.29 12.18
C VAL A 142 3.87 6.34 12.78
N PRO A 143 4.86 5.59 12.25
CA PRO A 143 6.24 5.67 12.74
C PRO A 143 6.83 7.08 12.66
N ASP A 144 7.66 7.42 13.63
CA ASP A 144 8.35 8.71 13.70
C ASP A 144 9.12 9.03 12.40
N GLY A 145 9.02 10.28 11.95
CA GLY A 145 9.72 10.76 10.76
C GLY A 145 9.04 10.42 9.42
N VAL A 146 7.89 9.73 9.44
CA VAL A 146 7.07 9.49 8.25
C VAL A 146 6.01 10.58 8.12
N ALA A 147 6.06 11.33 7.02
CA ALA A 147 5.01 12.28 6.65
C ALA A 147 4.05 11.64 5.65
N LEU A 148 2.75 11.64 5.96
CA LEU A 148 1.70 11.09 5.12
C LEU A 148 1.01 12.17 4.28
N ASP A 149 1.56 12.43 3.09
CA ASP A 149 0.88 13.21 2.06
C ASP A 149 -0.27 12.43 1.40
N ASP A 150 -1.06 13.11 0.58
CA ASP A 150 -2.25 12.53 -0.05
C ASP A 150 -1.93 11.31 -0.92
N ALA A 151 -0.79 11.35 -1.63
CA ALA A 151 -0.34 10.27 -2.49
C ALA A 151 0.06 9.03 -1.69
N SER A 152 0.84 9.21 -0.62
CA SER A 152 1.29 8.14 0.27
C SER A 152 0.12 7.50 0.99
N ARG A 153 -0.85 8.31 1.46
CA ARG A 153 -2.09 7.78 2.07
C ARG A 153 -2.87 6.93 1.09
N ALA A 154 -3.04 7.40 -0.14
CA ALA A 154 -3.75 6.67 -1.17
C ALA A 154 -3.04 5.34 -1.52
N GLU A 155 -1.70 5.32 -1.52
CA GLU A 155 -0.95 4.08 -1.79
C GLU A 155 -1.06 3.08 -0.64
N VAL A 156 -0.96 3.53 0.61
CA VAL A 156 -1.18 2.66 1.78
C VAL A 156 -2.58 2.07 1.78
N GLN A 157 -3.61 2.87 1.47
CA GLN A 157 -4.99 2.42 1.34
C GLN A 157 -5.15 1.34 0.26
N ARG A 158 -4.52 1.53 -0.90
CA ARG A 158 -4.49 0.53 -1.99
C ARG A 158 -3.77 -0.74 -1.57
N ALA A 159 -2.61 -0.63 -0.92
CA ALA A 159 -1.84 -1.77 -0.44
C ALA A 159 -2.60 -2.56 0.64
N PHE A 160 -3.37 -1.89 1.51
CA PHE A 160 -4.26 -2.57 2.45
C PHE A 160 -5.31 -3.41 1.72
N VAL A 161 -6.03 -2.82 0.76
CA VAL A 161 -7.05 -3.54 -0.02
C VAL A 161 -6.43 -4.72 -0.75
N ALA A 162 -5.27 -4.53 -1.38
CA ALA A 162 -4.58 -5.59 -2.09
C ALA A 162 -4.22 -6.78 -1.18
N GLN A 163 -3.72 -6.50 0.04
CA GLN A 163 -3.43 -7.53 1.05
C GLN A 163 -4.70 -8.24 1.52
N PHE A 164 -5.76 -7.47 1.77
CA PHE A 164 -7.05 -8.00 2.22
C PHE A 164 -7.68 -8.94 1.18
N GLU A 165 -7.59 -8.60 -0.10
CA GLU A 165 -8.09 -9.42 -1.21
C GLU A 165 -7.14 -10.57 -1.59
N GLY A 166 -5.96 -10.65 -0.96
CA GLY A 166 -4.97 -11.69 -1.24
C GLY A 166 -4.29 -11.54 -2.61
N THR A 167 -4.31 -10.35 -3.19
CA THR A 167 -3.66 -10.07 -4.49
C THR A 167 -2.18 -9.71 -4.38
N VAL A 168 -1.71 -9.45 -3.16
CA VAL A 168 -0.30 -9.27 -2.79
C VAL A 168 0.00 -10.08 -1.54
N GLU A 169 1.23 -10.56 -1.41
CA GLU A 169 1.64 -11.28 -0.20
C GLU A 169 1.68 -10.37 1.02
N VAL A 170 1.40 -10.96 2.19
CA VAL A 170 1.34 -10.29 3.48
C VAL A 170 2.61 -10.64 4.26
N ASP A 171 3.61 -9.76 4.19
CA ASP A 171 4.90 -9.92 4.87
C ASP A 171 5.49 -8.59 5.36
N GLY A 172 6.67 -8.64 5.98
CA GLY A 172 7.32 -7.46 6.55
C GLY A 172 7.79 -6.42 5.52
N LEU A 173 7.89 -6.76 4.24
CA LEU A 173 8.32 -5.83 3.19
C LEU A 173 7.24 -4.79 2.87
N ASN A 174 5.96 -5.10 3.13
CA ASN A 174 4.85 -4.18 2.89
C ASN A 174 4.97 -2.88 3.72
N ARG A 175 5.79 -2.87 4.79
CA ARG A 175 6.14 -1.66 5.55
C ARG A 175 6.80 -0.59 4.69
N LEU A 176 7.47 -0.98 3.60
CA LEU A 176 8.09 -0.03 2.66
C LEU A 176 7.05 0.81 1.90
N VAL A 177 5.79 0.40 1.85
CA VAL A 177 4.73 1.25 1.30
C VAL A 177 4.61 2.54 2.13
N LEU A 178 4.57 2.39 3.45
CA LEU A 178 4.49 3.51 4.38
C LEU A 178 5.85 4.21 4.55
N LEU A 179 6.92 3.45 4.77
CA LEU A 179 8.23 3.99 5.13
C LEU A 179 9.00 4.61 3.95
N ALA A 180 8.77 4.10 2.74
CA ALA A 180 9.53 4.48 1.55
C ALA A 180 8.64 5.04 0.43
N GLY A 181 7.31 5.15 0.64
CA GLY A 181 6.36 5.60 -0.39
C GLY A 181 6.33 4.70 -1.61
N LEU A 182 6.68 3.42 -1.45
CA LEU A 182 6.70 2.46 -2.55
C LEU A 182 5.30 1.94 -2.85
N THR A 183 5.03 1.66 -4.11
CA THR A 183 3.83 0.93 -4.49
C THR A 183 3.93 -0.55 -4.13
N ALA A 184 2.79 -1.23 -3.96
CA ALA A 184 2.80 -2.67 -3.71
C ALA A 184 3.60 -3.46 -4.79
N ARG A 185 3.51 -3.03 -6.05
CA ARG A 185 4.28 -3.62 -7.15
C ARG A 185 5.79 -3.40 -7.02
N GLN A 186 6.21 -2.24 -6.53
CA GLN A 186 7.63 -1.97 -6.27
C GLN A 186 8.16 -2.81 -5.11
N VAL A 187 7.34 -3.02 -4.07
CA VAL A 187 7.66 -3.95 -2.98
C VAL A 187 7.81 -5.39 -3.50
N GLU A 188 6.95 -5.85 -4.41
CA GLU A 188 7.08 -7.16 -5.05
C GLU A 188 8.42 -7.34 -5.80
N ILE A 189 8.95 -6.29 -6.45
CA ILE A 189 10.27 -6.35 -7.10
C ILE A 189 11.37 -6.62 -6.06
N LEU A 190 11.32 -5.92 -4.93
CA LEU A 190 12.27 -6.12 -3.84
C LEU A 190 12.12 -7.53 -3.22
N ARG A 191 10.88 -7.99 -3.01
CA ARG A 191 10.57 -9.35 -2.54
C ARG A 191 11.16 -10.40 -3.47
N ALA A 192 11.04 -10.19 -4.78
CA ALA A 192 11.60 -11.07 -5.78
C ALA A 192 13.15 -11.12 -5.69
N TYR A 193 13.81 -9.97 -5.54
CA TYR A 193 15.26 -9.96 -5.32
C TYR A 193 15.69 -10.62 -4.00
N THR A 194 14.95 -10.45 -2.90
CA THR A 194 15.18 -11.18 -1.64
C THR A 194 15.15 -12.69 -1.86
N ARG A 195 14.14 -13.19 -2.57
CA ARG A 195 14.00 -14.62 -2.88
C ARG A 195 15.12 -15.13 -3.79
N TYR A 196 15.55 -14.33 -4.77
CA TYR A 196 16.70 -14.68 -5.62
C TYR A 196 18.00 -14.76 -4.82
N LEU A 197 18.28 -13.79 -3.94
CA LEU A 197 19.45 -13.82 -3.04
C LEU A 197 19.48 -15.10 -2.20
N ARG A 198 18.32 -15.50 -1.66
CA ARG A 198 18.18 -16.76 -0.93
C ARG A 198 18.49 -17.97 -1.82
N GLN A 199 17.98 -17.99 -3.04
CA GLN A 199 18.16 -19.10 -3.97
C GLN A 199 19.62 -19.29 -4.39
N ILE A 200 20.38 -18.21 -4.55
CA ILE A 200 21.80 -18.28 -4.91
C ILE A 200 22.73 -18.53 -3.70
N GLY A 201 22.16 -18.69 -2.50
CA GLY A 201 22.92 -19.00 -1.29
C GLY A 201 23.60 -17.81 -0.64
N PHE A 202 23.03 -16.61 -0.76
CA PHE A 202 23.52 -15.42 -0.04
C PHE A 202 23.57 -15.71 1.48
N PRO A 203 24.60 -15.24 2.22
CA PRO A 203 24.94 -15.77 3.54
C PRO A 203 23.99 -15.33 4.67
N PHE A 204 22.95 -14.56 4.37
CA PHE A 204 21.98 -14.08 5.34
C PHE A 204 20.60 -14.72 5.16
N SER A 205 19.86 -14.87 6.25
CA SER A 205 18.50 -15.40 6.21
C SER A 205 17.56 -14.43 5.48
N GLN A 206 16.49 -14.95 4.91
CA GLN A 206 15.46 -14.12 4.26
C GLN A 206 14.92 -13.05 5.21
N GLN A 207 14.61 -13.40 6.46
CA GLN A 207 14.15 -12.45 7.47
C GLN A 207 15.19 -11.34 7.75
N TYR A 208 16.48 -11.67 7.74
CA TYR A 208 17.54 -10.67 7.88
C TYR A 208 17.59 -9.72 6.68
N ILE A 209 17.47 -10.25 5.46
CA ILE A 209 17.45 -9.43 4.23
C ILE A 209 16.24 -8.48 4.25
N GLU A 210 15.04 -8.98 4.56
CA GLU A 210 13.80 -8.20 4.66
C GLU A 210 13.88 -7.12 5.74
N SER A 211 14.37 -7.48 6.93
CA SER A 211 14.58 -6.52 8.02
C SER A 211 15.66 -5.48 7.70
N THR A 212 16.66 -5.81 6.88
CA THR A 212 17.69 -4.85 6.47
C THR A 212 17.12 -3.81 5.52
N ILE A 213 16.44 -4.23 4.46
CA ILE A 213 15.89 -3.28 3.49
C ILE A 213 14.80 -2.38 4.10
N THR A 214 14.02 -2.90 5.05
CA THR A 214 12.99 -2.12 5.78
C THR A 214 13.58 -1.16 6.82
N ARG A 215 14.77 -1.45 7.39
CA ARG A 215 15.52 -0.51 8.24
C ARG A 215 16.15 0.63 7.44
N HIS A 216 16.34 0.46 6.13
CA HIS A 216 16.93 1.46 5.24
C HIS A 216 15.95 1.87 4.11
N PRO A 217 14.77 2.43 4.44
CA PRO A 217 13.69 2.67 3.47
C PRO A 217 14.09 3.66 2.37
N ALA A 218 14.93 4.66 2.68
CA ALA A 218 15.44 5.60 1.69
C ALA A 218 16.27 4.88 0.61
N ILE A 219 17.13 3.94 1.00
CA ILE A 219 17.94 3.15 0.07
C ILE A 219 17.05 2.19 -0.72
N ALA A 220 16.06 1.56 -0.08
CA ALA A 220 15.08 0.72 -0.77
C ALA A 220 14.36 1.49 -1.89
N ARG A 221 13.93 2.73 -1.62
CA ARG A 221 13.35 3.62 -2.63
C ARG A 221 14.32 3.91 -3.78
N MET A 222 15.55 4.31 -3.46
CA MET A 222 16.55 4.63 -4.49
C MET A 222 16.87 3.42 -5.39
N VAL A 223 16.95 2.21 -4.82
CA VAL A 223 17.14 0.96 -5.57
C VAL A 223 15.99 0.73 -6.56
N VAL A 224 14.74 0.92 -6.12
CA VAL A 224 13.55 0.80 -6.99
C VAL A 224 13.52 1.89 -8.06
N GLU A 225 13.90 3.12 -7.72
CA GLU A 225 13.98 4.23 -8.68
C GLU A 225 15.02 3.95 -9.76
N LEU A 226 16.18 3.40 -9.40
CA LEU A 226 17.20 2.94 -10.35
C LEU A 226 16.66 1.81 -11.23
N PHE A 227 15.99 0.82 -10.64
CA PHE A 227 15.35 -0.27 -11.38
C PHE A 227 14.35 0.28 -12.42
N THR A 228 13.50 1.22 -12.00
CA THR A 228 12.47 1.82 -12.85
C THR A 228 13.10 2.63 -13.99
N ALA A 229 14.06 3.51 -13.68
CA ALA A 229 14.78 4.28 -14.70
C ALA A 229 15.47 3.37 -15.75
N ARG A 230 16.02 2.23 -15.32
CA ARG A 230 16.74 1.28 -16.17
C ARG A 230 15.87 0.36 -17.01
N LEU A 231 14.62 0.09 -16.60
CA LEU A 231 13.85 -1.01 -17.17
C LEU A 231 12.42 -0.66 -17.57
N ASP A 232 11.88 0.48 -17.13
CA ASP A 232 10.57 0.94 -17.56
C ASP A 232 10.63 1.43 -19.02
N PRO A 233 9.89 0.79 -19.95
CA PRO A 233 9.87 1.20 -21.34
C PRO A 233 9.15 2.54 -21.56
N SER A 234 8.32 3.02 -20.64
CA SER A 234 7.63 4.32 -20.76
C SER A 234 8.59 5.50 -20.61
N LEU A 235 9.69 5.32 -19.86
CA LEU A 235 10.69 6.36 -19.58
C LEU A 235 11.73 6.54 -20.71
N GLY A 236 11.61 5.78 -21.79
CA GLY A 236 12.43 5.93 -23.00
C GLY A 236 11.60 5.87 -24.28
N ARG A 237 10.30 6.19 -24.18
CA ARG A 237 9.32 6.14 -25.28
C ARG A 237 9.12 7.47 -26.00
N ASP A 238 9.83 8.52 -25.61
CA ASP A 238 9.97 9.75 -26.42
C ASP A 238 10.92 9.53 -27.62
N ALA A 239 10.96 8.29 -28.12
CA ALA A 239 11.96 7.72 -28.99
C ALA A 239 11.71 8.04 -30.46
N ASP A 240 12.25 9.18 -30.89
CA ASP A 240 12.73 9.39 -32.27
C ASP A 240 14.10 10.13 -32.29
N HIS A 241 14.80 10.28 -31.16
CA HIS A 241 16.10 10.97 -31.10
C HIS A 241 17.14 10.21 -30.26
N ASP A 242 18.33 9.99 -30.85
CA ASP A 242 19.54 9.43 -30.20
C ASP A 242 19.96 10.16 -28.90
N GLY A 243 19.44 11.37 -28.65
CA GLY A 243 19.72 12.16 -27.44
C GLY A 243 19.11 11.63 -26.14
N ASP A 244 18.03 10.84 -26.18
CA ASP A 244 17.35 10.37 -24.96
C ASP A 244 18.01 9.13 -24.34
N VAL A 245 18.73 8.31 -25.13
CA VAL A 245 19.50 7.17 -24.60
C VAL A 245 20.64 7.66 -23.71
N ALA A 246 21.36 8.70 -24.14
CA ALA A 246 22.41 9.33 -23.35
C ALA A 246 21.85 9.94 -22.05
N GLY A 247 20.70 10.62 -22.13
CA GLY A 247 20.02 11.17 -20.95
C GLY A 247 19.54 10.10 -19.97
N ARG A 248 19.11 8.93 -20.47
CA ARG A 248 18.75 7.79 -19.62
C ARG A 248 19.96 7.23 -18.88
N ASP A 249 21.06 7.02 -19.58
CA ASP A 249 22.30 6.49 -18.99
C ASP A 249 22.84 7.44 -17.92
N GLU A 250 22.81 8.75 -18.16
CA GLU A 250 23.16 9.78 -17.17
C GLU A 250 22.24 9.74 -15.94
N ARG A 251 20.91 9.73 -16.13
CA ARG A 251 19.93 9.58 -15.03
C ARG A 251 20.13 8.31 -14.21
N CYS A 252 20.58 7.22 -14.84
CA CYS A 252 20.88 5.96 -14.16
C CYS A 252 22.21 6.02 -13.41
N ALA A 253 23.22 6.69 -13.97
CA ALA A 253 24.51 6.91 -13.32
C ALA A 253 24.35 7.79 -12.06
N GLU A 254 23.62 8.90 -12.16
CA GLU A 254 23.32 9.78 -11.02
C GLU A 254 22.62 9.03 -9.88
N ARG A 255 21.61 8.20 -10.20
CA ARG A 255 20.91 7.37 -9.21
C ARG A 255 21.81 6.32 -8.59
N ARG A 256 22.67 5.68 -9.39
CA ARG A 256 23.67 4.73 -8.89
C ARG A 256 24.60 5.43 -7.91
N ASP A 257 25.13 6.60 -8.26
CA ASP A 257 26.08 7.34 -7.43
C ASP A 257 25.42 7.81 -6.12
N ALA A 258 24.16 8.23 -6.17
CA ALA A 258 23.37 8.54 -4.98
C ALA A 258 23.19 7.33 -4.04
N ILE A 259 22.92 6.14 -4.60
CA ILE A 259 22.84 4.90 -3.80
C ILE A 259 24.21 4.60 -3.18
N VAL A 260 25.29 4.66 -3.96
CA VAL A 260 26.65 4.40 -3.46
C VAL A 260 27.00 5.36 -2.34
N ALA A 261 26.72 6.66 -2.49
CA ALA A 261 26.95 7.64 -1.43
C ALA A 261 26.16 7.31 -0.16
N ALA A 262 24.87 6.96 -0.29
CA ALA A 262 24.05 6.58 0.87
C ALA A 262 24.51 5.28 1.55
N LEU A 263 25.14 4.37 0.81
CA LEU A 263 25.72 3.14 1.38
C LEU A 263 26.95 3.41 2.25
N GLU A 264 27.72 4.46 1.97
CA GLU A 264 28.87 4.84 2.80
C GLU A 264 28.47 5.27 4.22
N ASP A 265 27.23 5.73 4.40
CA ASP A 265 26.68 6.15 5.69
C ASP A 265 26.02 4.98 6.47
N VAL A 266 26.01 3.75 5.92
CA VAL A 266 25.42 2.58 6.58
C VAL A 266 26.34 2.06 7.70
N PRO A 267 25.93 2.10 8.99
CA PRO A 267 26.83 1.78 10.09
C PRO A 267 27.19 0.28 10.21
N SER A 268 26.30 -0.59 9.73
CA SER A 268 26.42 -2.05 9.83
C SER A 268 27.00 -2.61 8.53
N LEU A 269 28.15 -3.28 8.61
CA LEU A 269 28.78 -3.93 7.44
C LEU A 269 27.91 -5.02 6.82
N ASP A 270 27.14 -5.75 7.64
CA ASP A 270 26.23 -6.79 7.16
C ASP A 270 25.01 -6.18 6.46
N ASP A 271 24.54 -5.02 6.94
CA ASP A 271 23.48 -4.26 6.28
C ASP A 271 23.98 -3.73 4.93
N ASP A 272 25.15 -3.09 4.91
CA ASP A 272 25.81 -2.57 3.71
C ASP A 272 25.98 -3.67 2.66
N ARG A 273 26.50 -4.85 3.06
CA ARG A 273 26.65 -5.99 2.16
C ARG A 273 25.32 -6.42 1.54
N THR A 274 24.24 -6.43 2.32
CA THR A 274 22.90 -6.78 1.84
C THR A 274 22.38 -5.75 0.84
N LEU A 275 22.49 -4.46 1.16
CA LEU A 275 22.01 -3.37 0.29
C LEU A 275 22.82 -3.27 -1.01
N ARG A 276 24.15 -3.49 -0.94
CA ARG A 276 25.01 -3.61 -2.14
C ARG A 276 24.61 -4.79 -3.02
N ALA A 277 24.13 -5.89 -2.43
CA ALA A 277 23.62 -7.02 -3.21
C ALA A 277 22.35 -6.65 -3.99
N PHE A 278 21.43 -5.86 -3.41
CA PHE A 278 20.27 -5.33 -4.13
C PHE A 278 20.68 -4.43 -5.30
N LEU A 279 21.61 -3.49 -5.07
CA LEU A 279 22.16 -2.65 -6.14
C LEU A 279 22.74 -3.51 -7.26
N ALA A 280 23.57 -4.49 -6.93
CA ALA A 280 24.19 -5.38 -7.92
C ALA A 280 23.15 -6.21 -8.70
N LEU A 281 22.06 -6.67 -8.07
CA LEU A 281 20.98 -7.38 -8.76
C LEU A 281 20.21 -6.49 -9.75
N VAL A 282 19.93 -5.24 -9.36
CA VAL A 282 19.36 -4.25 -10.29
C VAL A 282 20.31 -4.03 -11.47
N GLU A 283 21.61 -3.91 -11.20
CA GLU A 283 22.61 -3.69 -12.24
C GLU A 283 22.81 -4.88 -13.18
N ALA A 284 22.68 -6.09 -12.65
CA ALA A 284 22.71 -7.34 -13.40
C ALA A 284 21.42 -7.58 -14.20
N THR A 285 20.31 -6.91 -13.87
CA THR A 285 19.05 -7.09 -14.59
C THR A 285 19.12 -6.44 -15.98
N VAL A 286 18.99 -7.27 -17.02
CA VAL A 286 19.05 -6.87 -18.44
C VAL A 286 17.64 -6.69 -19.02
N ARG A 287 16.68 -7.53 -18.60
CA ARG A 287 15.27 -7.45 -19.02
C ARG A 287 14.35 -7.91 -17.91
N THR A 288 13.15 -7.38 -17.89
CA THR A 288 12.09 -7.79 -16.97
C THR A 288 10.71 -7.67 -17.61
N ASN A 289 9.74 -8.40 -17.08
CA ASN A 289 8.33 -8.23 -17.41
C ASN A 289 7.58 -7.34 -16.40
N ALA A 290 8.26 -6.73 -15.40
CA ALA A 290 7.63 -6.00 -14.30
C ALA A 290 6.62 -4.93 -14.77
N PHE A 291 6.92 -4.25 -15.87
CA PHE A 291 6.13 -3.18 -16.50
C PHE A 291 5.13 -3.67 -17.56
N ARG A 292 5.00 -4.99 -17.76
CA ARG A 292 4.03 -5.53 -18.71
C ARG A 292 2.64 -5.50 -18.09
N PRO A 293 1.62 -5.02 -18.83
CA PRO A 293 0.27 -4.99 -18.33
C PRO A 293 -0.24 -6.40 -18.07
N GLY A 294 -1.07 -6.54 -17.05
CA GLY A 294 -1.72 -7.78 -16.67
C GLY A 294 -2.98 -7.56 -15.82
N PRO A 295 -3.67 -8.64 -15.44
CA PRO A 295 -4.97 -8.56 -14.78
C PRO A 295 -4.90 -8.16 -13.30
N ASN A 296 -3.73 -8.24 -12.65
CA ASN A 296 -3.58 -7.93 -11.23
C ASN A 296 -3.17 -6.46 -11.04
N ALA A 297 -4.12 -5.58 -10.73
CA ALA A 297 -3.90 -4.14 -10.58
C ALA A 297 -3.12 -3.50 -11.75
N GLY A 298 -3.33 -3.98 -12.98
CA GLY A 298 -2.64 -3.52 -14.17
C GLY A 298 -1.28 -4.20 -14.44
N HIS A 299 -0.85 -5.16 -13.61
CA HIS A 299 0.41 -5.89 -13.75
C HIS A 299 0.21 -7.41 -13.88
N ARG A 300 1.26 -8.09 -14.34
CA ARG A 300 1.33 -9.55 -14.28
C ARG A 300 1.72 -10.01 -12.88
N GLU A 301 0.97 -10.98 -12.37
CA GLU A 301 1.23 -11.68 -11.10
C GLU A 301 2.66 -12.25 -11.06
N VAL A 302 3.07 -12.93 -12.14
CA VAL A 302 4.41 -13.50 -12.25
C VAL A 302 5.44 -12.45 -12.68
N LEU A 303 6.50 -12.31 -11.91
CA LEU A 303 7.70 -11.54 -12.22
C LEU A 303 8.78 -12.41 -12.85
N ALA A 304 9.47 -11.89 -13.86
CA ALA A 304 10.61 -12.54 -14.48
C ALA A 304 11.75 -11.53 -14.68
N PHE A 305 12.96 -11.95 -14.34
CA PHE A 305 14.18 -11.15 -14.45
C PHE A 305 15.20 -11.93 -15.27
N LYS A 306 15.72 -11.30 -16.33
CA LYS A 306 16.87 -11.82 -17.07
C LYS A 306 18.13 -11.17 -16.53
N PHE A 307 19.01 -11.96 -15.92
CA PHE A 307 20.27 -11.50 -15.34
C PHE A 307 21.45 -11.74 -16.27
N ASP A 308 22.36 -10.78 -16.31
CA ASP A 308 23.77 -10.96 -16.67
C ASP A 308 24.50 -11.53 -15.44
N THR A 309 24.70 -12.85 -15.43
CA THR A 309 25.22 -13.60 -14.28
C THR A 309 26.66 -13.23 -13.92
N ALA A 310 27.41 -12.62 -14.84
CA ALA A 310 28.75 -12.13 -14.57
C ALA A 310 28.73 -10.95 -13.56
N LYS A 311 27.61 -10.24 -13.49
CA LYS A 311 27.38 -9.11 -12.58
C LYS A 311 26.65 -9.50 -11.29
N VAL A 312 26.08 -10.70 -11.21
CA VAL A 312 25.39 -11.18 -10.01
C VAL A 312 26.42 -11.51 -8.92
N PRO A 313 26.33 -10.90 -7.73
CA PRO A 313 27.27 -11.16 -6.64
C PRO A 313 27.10 -12.57 -6.10
N ASP A 314 28.20 -13.20 -5.66
CA ASP A 314 28.20 -14.48 -4.94
C ASP A 314 27.50 -15.66 -5.65
N LEU A 315 27.21 -15.57 -6.96
CA LEU A 315 26.53 -16.63 -7.71
C LEU A 315 27.40 -17.92 -7.76
N PRO A 316 26.87 -19.10 -7.41
CA PRO A 316 27.64 -20.35 -7.46
C PRO A 316 28.09 -20.72 -8.89
N LEU A 317 29.18 -21.50 -8.99
CA LEU A 317 29.60 -22.10 -10.26
C LEU A 317 28.79 -23.37 -10.55
N PRO A 318 28.54 -23.72 -11.83
CA PRO A 318 28.87 -22.97 -13.05
C PRO A 318 27.87 -21.83 -13.35
N ARG A 319 28.36 -20.71 -13.88
CA ARG A 319 27.54 -19.54 -14.22
C ARG A 319 27.22 -19.52 -15.74
N PRO A 320 25.95 -19.67 -16.16
CA PRO A 320 25.57 -19.51 -17.57
C PRO A 320 25.71 -18.05 -17.99
N MET A 321 25.92 -17.71 -19.27
CA MET A 321 26.05 -16.30 -19.70
C MET A 321 24.86 -15.42 -19.28
N PHE A 322 23.65 -15.98 -19.32
CA PHE A 322 22.44 -15.34 -18.83
C PHE A 322 21.58 -16.34 -18.05
N GLU A 323 20.87 -15.84 -17.05
CA GLU A 323 19.86 -16.59 -16.30
C GLU A 323 18.50 -15.88 -16.43
N ILE A 324 17.41 -16.64 -16.56
CA ILE A 324 16.06 -16.11 -16.41
C ILE A 324 15.50 -16.69 -15.13
N TRP A 325 15.29 -15.83 -14.15
CA TRP A 325 14.69 -16.20 -12.89
C TRP A 325 13.24 -15.71 -12.84
N VAL A 326 12.34 -16.57 -12.35
CA VAL A 326 10.90 -16.33 -12.32
C VAL A 326 10.42 -16.42 -10.87
N CYS A 327 9.67 -15.41 -10.46
CA CYS A 327 9.06 -15.32 -9.14
C CYS A 327 7.55 -15.20 -9.30
N SER A 328 6.82 -16.05 -8.57
CA SER A 328 5.38 -15.94 -8.38
C SER A 328 5.12 -15.84 -6.87
N PRO A 329 4.09 -15.11 -6.44
CA PRO A 329 3.54 -15.24 -5.09
C PRO A 329 3.32 -16.69 -4.69
#